data_AF-A0A3S1G9N3-F1
#
_entry.id   AF-A0A3S1G9N3-F1
#
_cell.length_a   1.000
_cell.length_b   1.000
_cell.length_c   1.000
_cell.angle_alpha   90.00
_cell.angle_beta   90.00
_cell.angle_gamma   90.00
#
_symmetry.space_group_name_H-M   'P 1'
#
loop_
_entity.id
_entity.type
_entity.pdbx_description
1 polymer ?
#
loop_
_entity_poly.entity_id
_entity_poly.type
_entity_poly.pdbx_seq_one_letter_code
_entity_poly.pdbx_strand_id
1 'polypeptide(L)'
;MTESSRIECLDGLRAAAALWVLVGHCLLLTGWHLPVLGDPALGVDLFIMLSGFLMVFHYQLRQDKEPWQRPETWLKFWTRRYFRIAPLFYVMLFLALALGPYLYESRMVIDGFLGRAPQAPERFLDGSLKNIAAHLTFLFGLSPNLAYRTPLPDWSLGLEMQFYAVFPALMLLVRRFDWIWSVIIVAALGGLAV
;
A
#
# COMPACT_ATOMS: atom_id res chain seq x y z
N MET A 1 -11.36 8.43 32.99
CA MET A 1 -12.03 8.54 31.68
C MET A 1 -11.07 7.97 30.64
N THR A 2 -11.37 6.80 30.10
CA THR A 2 -10.56 6.18 29.03
C THR A 2 -10.78 7.01 27.78
N GLU A 3 -9.88 7.96 27.49
CA GLU A 3 -9.89 8.64 26.20
C GLU A 3 -9.75 7.59 25.10
N SER A 4 -10.80 7.40 24.31
CA SER A 4 -10.72 6.57 23.12
C SER A 4 -9.79 7.28 22.15
N SER A 5 -8.53 6.86 22.12
CA SER A 5 -7.52 7.30 21.15
C SER A 5 -7.81 6.83 19.72
N ARG A 6 -9.07 6.61 19.36
CA ARG A 6 -9.54 6.22 18.03
C ARG A 6 -10.47 7.31 17.53
N ILE A 7 -10.12 7.88 16.38
CA ILE A 7 -11.02 8.77 15.66
C ILE A 7 -11.82 7.88 14.72
N GLU A 8 -12.93 7.33 15.22
CA GLU A 8 -13.75 6.35 14.50
C GLU A 8 -14.21 6.85 13.12
N CYS A 9 -14.46 8.16 13.00
CA CYS A 9 -14.80 8.79 11.71
C CYS A 9 -13.71 8.58 10.65
N LEU A 10 -12.43 8.65 11.02
CA LEU A 10 -11.32 8.45 10.07
C LEU A 10 -11.13 6.99 9.69
N ASP A 11 -11.41 6.06 10.62
CA ASP A 11 -11.44 4.63 10.29
C ASP A 11 -12.60 4.32 9.33
N GLY A 12 -13.77 4.94 9.53
CA GLY A 12 -14.91 4.85 8.60
C GLY A 12 -14.60 5.43 7.22
N LEU A 13 -13.90 6.57 7.16
CA LEU A 13 -13.48 7.18 5.91
C LEU A 13 -12.48 6.31 5.13
N ARG A 14 -11.59 5.61 5.83
CA ARG A 14 -10.70 4.62 5.22
C ARG A 14 -11.46 3.42 4.67
N ALA A 15 -12.47 2.94 5.39
CA ALA A 15 -13.33 1.86 4.90
C ALA A 15 -14.08 2.29 3.63
N ALA A 16 -14.59 3.53 3.60
CA ALA A 16 -15.23 4.11 2.42
C ALA A 16 -14.25 4.23 1.24
N ALA A 17 -13.01 4.67 1.48
CA ALA A 17 -11.97 4.75 0.47
C ALA A 17 -11.63 3.36 -0.11
N ALA A 18 -11.49 2.34 0.75
CA ALA A 18 -11.25 0.96 0.32
C ALA A 18 -12.43 0.40 -0.51
N LEU A 19 -13.67 0.71 -0.12
CA LEU A 19 -14.86 0.32 -0.88
C LEU A 19 -14.90 1.01 -2.25
N TRP A 20 -14.50 2.28 -2.34
CA TRP A 20 -14.37 2.98 -3.61
C TRP A 20 -13.36 2.26 -4.52
N VAL A 21 -12.19 1.87 -4.01
CA VAL A 21 -11.21 1.09 -4.79
C VAL A 21 -11.84 -0.20 -5.33
N LEU A 22 -12.58 -0.94 -4.51
CA LEU A 22 -13.28 -2.15 -4.93
C LEU A 22 -14.29 -1.86 -6.05
N VAL A 23 -15.15 -0.85 -5.87
CA VAL A 23 -16.15 -0.45 -6.86
C VAL A 23 -15.48 -0.04 -8.18
N GLY A 24 -14.41 0.75 -8.13
CA GLY A 24 -13.64 1.14 -9.31
C GLY A 24 -13.12 -0.07 -10.09
N HIS A 25 -12.56 -1.08 -9.41
CA HIS A 25 -12.14 -2.33 -10.06
C HIS A 25 -13.31 -3.13 -10.64
N CYS A 26 -14.45 -3.20 -9.96
CA CYS A 26 -15.65 -3.83 -10.50
C CYS A 26 -16.12 -3.14 -11.79
N LEU A 27 -16.19 -1.80 -11.79
CA LEU A 27 -16.56 -1.00 -12.96
C LEU A 27 -15.59 -1.21 -14.14
N LEU A 28 -14.28 -1.28 -13.85
CA LEU A 28 -13.27 -1.62 -14.85
C LEU A 28 -13.53 -2.99 -15.47
N LEU A 29 -13.86 -4.01 -14.67
CA LEU A 29 -14.10 -5.37 -15.16
C LEU A 29 -15.44 -5.56 -15.86
N THR A 30 -16.45 -4.70 -15.60
CA THR A 30 -17.74 -4.76 -16.30
C THR A 30 -17.84 -3.82 -17.50
N GLY A 31 -16.87 -2.91 -17.68
CA GLY A 31 -16.90 -1.90 -18.74
C GLY A 31 -17.82 -0.71 -18.44
N TRP A 32 -18.43 -0.66 -17.26
CA TRP A 32 -19.27 0.46 -16.84
C TRP A 32 -18.41 1.65 -16.44
N HIS A 33 -18.88 2.86 -16.76
CA HIS A 33 -18.19 4.09 -16.37
C HIS A 33 -19.12 4.99 -15.56
N LEU A 34 -18.75 5.21 -14.30
CA LEU A 34 -19.33 6.25 -13.47
C LEU A 34 -18.29 7.35 -13.25
N PRO A 35 -18.62 8.63 -13.47
CA PRO A 35 -17.69 9.71 -13.22
C PRO A 35 -17.30 9.71 -11.73
N VAL A 36 -16.02 9.99 -11.44
CA VAL A 36 -15.40 9.97 -10.11
C VAL A 36 -15.31 8.57 -9.48
N LEU A 37 -16.41 7.85 -9.32
CA LEU A 37 -16.43 6.52 -8.70
C LEU A 37 -15.75 5.43 -9.54
N GLY A 38 -15.68 5.62 -10.85
CA GLY A 38 -15.01 4.71 -11.78
C GLY A 38 -13.49 4.78 -11.76
N ASP A 39 -12.89 5.78 -11.08
CA ASP A 39 -11.44 5.88 -10.95
C ASP A 39 -10.98 5.32 -9.59
N PRO A 40 -10.42 4.08 -9.56
CA PRO A 40 -9.92 3.51 -8.32
C PRO A 40 -8.69 4.24 -7.76
N ALA A 41 -7.96 5.03 -8.56
CA ALA A 41 -6.77 5.73 -8.10
C ALA A 41 -7.09 6.75 -7.01
N LEU A 42 -8.19 7.51 -7.17
CA LEU A 42 -8.66 8.48 -6.18
C LEU A 42 -8.97 7.85 -4.83
N GLY A 43 -9.56 6.64 -4.84
CA GLY A 43 -9.81 5.87 -3.62
C GLY A 43 -8.52 5.46 -2.90
N VAL A 44 -7.49 5.06 -3.67
CA VAL A 44 -6.17 4.72 -3.11
C VAL A 44 -5.50 5.96 -2.52
N ASP A 45 -5.49 7.09 -3.23
CA ASP A 45 -4.88 8.34 -2.77
C ASP A 45 -5.47 8.79 -1.44
N LEU A 46 -6.81 8.76 -1.32
CA LEU A 46 -7.49 9.07 -0.07
C LEU A 46 -7.10 8.09 1.05
N PHE A 47 -7.08 6.79 0.76
CA PHE A 47 -6.72 5.77 1.75
C PHE A 47 -5.28 5.95 2.28
N ILE A 48 -4.32 6.22 1.40
CA ILE A 48 -2.92 6.40 1.76
C ILE A 48 -2.73 7.70 2.54
N MET A 49 -3.36 8.80 2.12
CA MET A 49 -3.31 10.09 2.82
C MET A 49 -3.84 9.97 4.26
N LEU A 50 -4.99 9.32 4.44
CA LEU A 50 -5.56 9.08 5.78
C LEU A 50 -4.66 8.19 6.63
N SER A 51 -4.06 7.16 6.02
CA SER A 51 -3.14 6.26 6.72
C SER A 51 -1.90 7.01 7.21
N GLY A 52 -1.30 7.86 6.38
CA GLY A 52 -0.18 8.71 6.76
C GLY A 52 -0.53 9.68 7.89
N PHE A 53 -1.66 10.38 7.77
CA PHE A 53 -2.16 11.28 8.82
C PHE A 53 -2.33 10.56 10.17
N LEU A 54 -3.04 9.42 10.18
CA LEU A 54 -3.28 8.65 11.41
C LEU A 54 -1.98 8.12 12.02
N MET A 55 -0.99 7.76 11.19
CA MET A 55 0.32 7.34 11.70
C MET A 55 1.03 8.46 12.46
N VAL A 56 1.06 9.67 11.90
CA VAL A 56 1.66 10.85 12.56
C VAL A 56 0.85 11.24 13.80
N PHE A 57 -0.48 11.24 13.71
CA PHE A 57 -1.37 11.53 14.83
C PHE A 57 -1.14 10.59 16.02
N HIS A 58 -1.10 9.27 15.77
CA HIS A 58 -0.83 8.28 16.82
C HIS A 58 0.61 8.36 17.35
N TYR A 59 1.57 8.75 16.50
CA TYR A 59 2.92 9.04 16.95
C TYR A 59 2.92 10.18 17.97
N GLN A 60 2.30 11.32 17.64
CA GLN A 60 2.24 12.48 18.52
C GLN A 60 1.58 12.14 19.85
N LEU A 61 0.46 11.41 19.83
CA LEU A 61 -0.26 11.01 21.04
C LEU A 61 0.53 10.06 21.94
N ARG A 62 1.47 9.28 21.37
CA ARG A 62 2.26 8.30 22.10
C ARG A 62 3.68 8.76 22.40
N GLN A 63 4.06 9.97 21.99
CA GLN A 63 5.44 10.44 22.07
C GLN A 63 6.01 10.37 23.50
N ASP A 64 5.20 10.67 24.51
CA ASP A 64 5.64 10.64 25.92
C ASP A 64 5.84 9.22 26.46
N LYS A 65 5.08 8.24 25.95
CA LYS A 65 5.09 6.84 26.41
C LYS A 65 6.04 5.96 25.58
N GLU A 66 6.10 6.19 24.29
CA GLU A 66 6.88 5.45 23.30
C GLU A 66 7.74 6.47 22.50
N PRO A 67 8.82 7.03 23.09
CA PRO A 67 9.66 8.03 22.42
C PRO A 67 10.48 7.41 21.29
N TRP A 68 10.57 8.10 20.16
CA TRP A 68 11.22 7.59 18.94
C TRP A 68 12.73 7.79 18.94
N GLN A 69 13.31 8.36 19.99
CA GLN A 69 14.77 8.36 20.20
C GLN A 69 15.27 6.99 20.68
N ARG A 70 14.37 6.13 21.16
CA ARG A 70 14.70 4.78 21.65
C ARG A 70 14.54 3.76 20.52
N PRO A 71 15.59 2.99 20.16
CA PRO A 71 15.51 1.96 19.12
C PRO A 71 14.42 0.90 19.38
N GLU A 72 14.13 0.61 20.65
CA GLU A 72 13.09 -0.34 21.06
C GLU A 72 11.70 0.07 20.54
N THR A 73 11.43 1.37 20.47
CA THR A 73 10.15 1.89 19.95
C THR A 73 10.00 1.58 18.47
N TRP A 74 11.08 1.66 17.69
CA TRP A 74 11.05 1.37 16.26
C TRP A 74 10.84 -0.11 16.02
N LEU A 75 11.54 -0.95 16.76
CA LEU A 75 11.36 -2.39 16.66
C LEU A 75 9.91 -2.79 17.02
N LYS A 76 9.33 -2.23 18.08
CA LYS A 76 7.92 -2.44 18.42
C LYS A 76 6.97 -1.93 17.34
N PHE A 77 7.27 -0.78 16.73
CA PHE A 77 6.48 -0.23 15.63
C PHE A 77 6.51 -1.13 14.39
N TRP A 78 7.70 -1.52 13.94
CA TRP A 78 7.89 -2.36 12.75
C TRP A 78 7.31 -3.75 12.96
N THR A 79 7.56 -4.39 14.09
CA THR A 79 7.02 -5.74 14.39
C THR A 79 5.49 -5.75 14.38
N ARG A 80 4.83 -4.84 15.11
CA ARG A 80 3.36 -4.74 15.15
C ARG A 80 2.76 -4.58 13.75
N ARG A 81 3.41 -3.80 12.89
CA ARG A 81 2.90 -3.49 11.55
C ARG A 81 3.22 -4.56 10.52
N TYR A 82 4.41 -5.16 10.62
CA TYR A 82 4.77 -6.30 9.79
C TYR A 82 3.81 -7.47 10.03
N PHE A 83 3.58 -7.85 11.28
CA PHE A 83 2.64 -8.94 11.61
C PHE A 83 1.17 -8.59 11.37
N ARG A 84 0.84 -7.32 11.16
CA ARG A 84 -0.51 -6.91 10.73
C ARG A 84 -0.77 -7.24 9.26
N ILE A 85 0.23 -7.06 8.39
CA ILE A 85 0.06 -7.18 6.93
C ILE A 85 0.59 -8.52 6.42
N ALA A 86 1.79 -8.91 6.84
CA ALA A 86 2.53 -10.04 6.27
C ALA A 86 1.78 -11.38 6.31
N PRO A 87 1.09 -11.79 7.40
CA PRO A 87 0.44 -13.09 7.44
C PRO A 87 -0.64 -13.24 6.37
N LEU A 88 -1.56 -12.27 6.28
CA LEU A 88 -2.63 -12.30 5.29
C LEU A 88 -2.07 -12.10 3.88
N PHE A 89 -1.09 -11.20 3.72
CA PHE A 89 -0.43 -10.99 2.43
C PHE A 89 0.21 -12.26 1.89
N TYR A 90 0.89 -13.05 2.71
CA TYR A 90 1.51 -14.30 2.25
C TYR A 90 0.48 -15.37 1.85
N VAL A 91 -0.66 -15.44 2.55
CA VAL A 91 -1.77 -16.31 2.13
C VAL A 91 -2.31 -15.85 0.77
N MET A 92 -2.54 -14.56 0.60
CA MET A 92 -3.05 -14.01 -0.66
C MET A 92 -2.04 -14.16 -1.80
N LEU A 93 -0.74 -13.97 -1.54
CA LEU A 93 0.34 -14.15 -2.50
C LEU A 93 0.40 -15.61 -2.97
N PHE A 94 0.30 -16.56 -2.05
CA PHE A 94 0.24 -17.98 -2.41
C PHE A 94 -0.95 -18.28 -3.31
N LEU A 95 -2.15 -17.82 -2.95
CA LEU A 95 -3.35 -18.01 -3.78
C LEU A 95 -3.22 -17.33 -5.15
N ALA A 96 -2.64 -16.13 -5.19
CA ALA A 96 -2.40 -15.37 -6.40
C ALA A 96 -1.48 -16.10 -7.38
N LEU A 97 -0.39 -16.68 -6.89
CA LEU A 97 0.54 -17.47 -7.70
C LEU A 97 -0.07 -18.81 -8.11
N ALA A 98 -0.78 -19.49 -7.20
CA ALA A 98 -1.41 -20.79 -7.46
C ALA A 98 -2.57 -20.69 -8.46
N LEU A 99 -3.40 -19.65 -8.36
CA LEU A 99 -4.55 -19.40 -9.24
C LEU A 99 -4.20 -18.53 -10.45
N GLY A 100 -2.93 -18.12 -10.60
CA GLY A 100 -2.45 -17.23 -11.66
C GLY A 100 -2.94 -17.62 -13.06
N PRO A 101 -2.73 -18.86 -13.52
CA PRO A 101 -3.21 -19.32 -14.83
C PRO A 101 -4.73 -19.19 -15.00
N TYR A 102 -5.52 -19.59 -13.99
CA TYR A 102 -6.97 -19.48 -14.03
C TYR A 102 -7.44 -18.01 -14.09
N LEU A 103 -6.80 -17.14 -13.31
CA LEU A 103 -7.09 -15.70 -13.31
C LEU A 103 -6.69 -15.04 -14.64
N TYR A 104 -5.60 -15.49 -15.26
CA TYR A 104 -5.18 -15.02 -16.57
C TYR A 104 -6.19 -15.36 -17.65
N GLU A 105 -6.63 -16.61 -17.74
CA GLU A 105 -7.67 -17.05 -18.69
C GLU A 105 -8.98 -16.27 -18.46
N SER A 106 -9.39 -16.11 -17.20
CA SER A 106 -10.58 -15.30 -16.86
C SER A 106 -10.43 -13.86 -17.32
N ARG A 107 -9.24 -13.27 -17.14
CA ARG A 107 -8.94 -11.90 -17.58
C ARG A 107 -8.97 -11.76 -19.09
N MET A 108 -8.41 -12.73 -19.82
CA MET A 108 -8.44 -12.79 -21.29
C MET A 108 -9.87 -12.77 -21.83
N VAL A 109 -10.77 -13.55 -21.23
CA VAL A 109 -12.20 -13.57 -21.61
C VAL A 109 -12.83 -12.19 -21.39
N ILE A 110 -12.58 -11.55 -20.24
CA ILE A 110 -13.12 -10.22 -19.94
C ILE A 110 -12.58 -9.17 -20.92
N ASP A 111 -11.26 -9.17 -21.18
CA ASP A 111 -10.66 -8.22 -22.13
C ASP A 111 -11.18 -8.41 -23.55
N GLY A 112 -11.36 -9.67 -23.99
CA GLY A 112 -12.00 -9.98 -25.28
C GLY A 112 -13.43 -9.48 -25.37
N PHE A 113 -14.25 -9.69 -24.32
CA PHE A 113 -15.63 -9.20 -24.26
C PHE A 113 -15.71 -7.66 -24.29
N LEU A 114 -14.79 -6.99 -23.58
CA LEU A 114 -14.74 -5.52 -23.52
C LEU A 114 -13.99 -4.87 -24.69
N GLY A 115 -13.45 -5.65 -25.62
CA GLY A 115 -12.64 -5.13 -26.75
C GLY A 115 -11.35 -4.44 -26.31
N ARG A 116 -10.76 -4.85 -25.17
CA ARG A 116 -9.53 -4.28 -24.62
C ARG A 116 -8.31 -5.13 -25.01
N ALA A 117 -7.16 -4.48 -25.09
CA ALA A 117 -5.90 -5.19 -25.25
C ALA A 117 -5.66 -6.11 -24.03
N PRO A 118 -5.29 -7.38 -24.25
CA PRO A 118 -4.92 -8.29 -23.17
C PRO A 118 -3.82 -7.73 -22.28
N GLN A 119 -3.93 -8.00 -20.97
CA GLN A 119 -2.84 -7.72 -20.05
C GLN A 119 -1.64 -8.65 -20.29
N ALA A 120 -0.45 -8.14 -19.94
CA ALA A 120 0.80 -8.88 -20.07
C ALA A 120 0.76 -10.20 -19.25
N PRO A 121 1.15 -11.35 -19.83
CA PRO A 121 1.10 -12.64 -19.14
C PRO A 121 1.91 -12.67 -17.84
N GLU A 122 3.02 -11.93 -17.78
CA GLU A 122 3.91 -11.85 -16.62
C GLU A 122 3.20 -11.29 -15.38
N ARG A 123 2.10 -10.54 -15.55
CA ARG A 123 1.27 -10.11 -14.43
C ARG A 123 0.68 -11.29 -13.65
N PHE A 124 0.37 -12.38 -14.34
CA PHE A 124 -0.35 -13.52 -13.75
C PHE A 124 0.52 -14.76 -13.61
N LEU A 125 1.52 -14.91 -14.48
CA LEU A 125 2.25 -16.17 -14.66
C LEU A 125 3.72 -16.10 -14.19
N ASP A 126 4.18 -14.96 -13.66
CA ASP A 126 5.56 -14.84 -13.17
C ASP A 126 5.77 -15.57 -11.83
N GLY A 127 6.07 -16.85 -11.91
CA GLY A 127 6.53 -17.68 -10.80
C GLY A 127 8.05 -17.65 -10.56
N SER A 128 8.78 -16.68 -11.11
CA SER A 128 10.23 -16.64 -10.98
C SER A 128 10.67 -16.44 -9.53
N LEU A 129 11.82 -17.03 -9.15
CA LEU A 129 12.41 -16.84 -7.82
C LEU A 129 12.65 -15.36 -7.49
N LYS A 130 12.99 -14.55 -8.50
CA LYS A 130 13.15 -13.10 -8.36
C LYS A 130 11.83 -12.44 -7.94
N ASN A 131 10.73 -12.78 -8.61
CA ASN A 131 9.42 -12.24 -8.30
C ASN A 131 8.98 -12.65 -6.89
N ILE A 132 9.09 -13.95 -6.57
CA ILE A 132 8.71 -14.50 -5.26
C ILE A 132 9.54 -13.86 -4.14
N ALA A 133 10.86 -13.80 -4.28
CA ALA A 133 11.74 -13.21 -3.27
C ALA A 133 11.45 -11.72 -3.05
N ALA A 134 11.20 -10.97 -4.13
CA ALA A 134 10.83 -9.56 -4.04
C ALA A 134 9.49 -9.36 -3.30
N HIS A 135 8.50 -10.22 -3.52
CA HIS A 135 7.21 -10.17 -2.83
C HIS A 135 7.32 -10.59 -1.35
N LEU A 136 8.06 -11.66 -1.05
CA LEU A 136 8.28 -12.12 0.33
C LEU A 136 8.96 -11.05 1.20
N THR A 137 9.83 -10.24 0.60
CA THR A 137 10.59 -9.17 1.29
C THR A 137 9.93 -7.80 1.19
N PHE A 138 8.79 -7.66 0.52
CA PHE A 138 8.14 -6.38 0.20
C PHE A 138 9.00 -5.40 -0.61
N LEU A 139 10.07 -5.88 -1.26
CA LEU A 139 10.93 -5.07 -2.12
C LEU A 139 10.37 -4.88 -3.54
N PHE A 140 9.35 -5.66 -3.91
CA PHE A 140 8.71 -5.58 -5.23
C PHE A 140 8.20 -4.17 -5.58
N GLY A 141 7.76 -3.39 -4.59
CA GLY A 141 7.29 -2.01 -4.79
C GLY A 141 8.39 -1.01 -5.21
N LEU A 142 9.68 -1.37 -5.08
CA LEU A 142 10.81 -0.50 -5.50
C LEU A 142 11.01 -0.52 -7.02
N SER A 143 10.39 -1.45 -7.73
CA SER A 143 10.46 -1.55 -9.18
C SER A 143 9.05 -1.55 -9.75
N PRO A 144 8.69 -0.58 -10.61
CA PRO A 144 7.37 -0.56 -11.26
C PRO A 144 7.05 -1.86 -12.01
N ASN A 145 8.08 -2.55 -12.50
CA ASN A 145 7.93 -3.80 -13.21
C ASN A 145 7.60 -4.97 -12.28
N LEU A 146 8.22 -5.06 -11.09
CA LEU A 146 7.91 -6.10 -10.10
C LEU A 146 6.60 -5.82 -9.38
N ALA A 147 6.26 -4.54 -9.17
CA ALA A 147 5.00 -4.10 -8.57
C ALA A 147 3.75 -4.53 -9.35
N TYR A 148 3.90 -4.96 -10.60
CA TYR A 148 2.81 -5.35 -11.48
C TYR A 148 2.83 -6.83 -11.89
N ARG A 149 3.70 -7.65 -11.27
CA ARG A 149 3.94 -9.08 -11.62
C ARG A 149 3.18 -10.09 -10.74
N THR A 150 2.07 -9.65 -10.16
CA THR A 150 1.10 -10.53 -9.49
C THR A 150 -0.32 -10.08 -9.88
N PRO A 151 -1.32 -10.99 -9.83
CA PRO A 151 -2.71 -10.63 -10.08
C PRO A 151 -3.32 -9.79 -8.95
N LEU A 152 -2.61 -9.61 -7.83
CA LEU A 152 -3.07 -8.81 -6.70
C LEU A 152 -2.93 -7.31 -7.01
N PRO A 153 -3.78 -6.45 -6.42
CA PRO A 153 -3.54 -5.01 -6.33
C PRO A 153 -2.59 -4.68 -5.15
N ASP A 154 -1.50 -5.45 -5.01
CA ASP A 154 -0.61 -5.44 -3.83
C ASP A 154 0.47 -4.34 -3.83
N TRP A 155 0.65 -3.64 -4.95
CA TRP A 155 1.59 -2.51 -5.04
C TRP A 155 1.38 -1.47 -3.93
N SER A 156 0.13 -1.22 -3.52
CA SER A 156 -0.21 -0.31 -2.43
C SER A 156 0.26 -0.83 -1.06
N LEU A 157 0.25 -2.14 -0.85
CA LEU A 157 0.76 -2.79 0.37
C LEU A 157 2.29 -2.76 0.41
N GLY A 158 2.95 -2.94 -0.75
CA GLY A 158 4.39 -2.75 -0.88
C GLY A 158 4.80 -1.33 -0.50
N LEU A 159 4.08 -0.33 -1.00
CA LEU A 159 4.27 1.07 -0.66
C LEU A 159 4.03 1.34 0.84
N GLU A 160 2.99 0.76 1.43
CA GLU A 160 2.71 0.89 2.87
C GLU A 160 3.85 0.31 3.74
N MET A 161 4.41 -0.84 3.37
CA MET A 161 5.56 -1.43 4.08
C MET A 161 6.83 -0.60 3.93
N GLN A 162 7.10 -0.05 2.75
CA GLN A 162 8.22 0.87 2.53
C GLN A 162 8.06 2.14 3.35
N PHE A 163 6.85 2.68 3.41
CA PHE A 163 6.54 3.82 4.27
C PHE A 163 6.79 3.47 5.74
N TYR A 164 6.36 2.30 6.22
CA TYR A 164 6.65 1.86 7.59
C TYR A 164 8.15 1.75 7.89
N ALA A 165 8.95 1.27 6.93
CA ALA A 165 10.40 1.17 7.10
C ALA A 165 11.05 2.55 7.29
N VAL A 166 10.63 3.54 6.50
CA VAL A 166 11.22 4.88 6.47
C VAL A 166 10.63 5.82 7.55
N PHE A 167 9.42 5.54 8.02
CA PHE A 167 8.66 6.44 8.90
C PHE A 167 9.39 6.85 10.20
N PRO A 168 10.13 5.97 10.91
CA PRO A 168 10.97 6.39 12.04
C PRO A 168 12.01 7.46 11.72
N ALA A 169 12.70 7.30 10.60
CA ALA A 169 13.67 8.28 10.14
C ALA A 169 13.00 9.62 9.79
N LEU A 170 11.81 9.59 9.17
CA LEU A 170 11.04 10.80 8.87
C LEU A 170 10.65 11.57 10.13
N MET A 171 10.18 10.88 11.17
CA MET A 171 9.77 11.55 12.42
C MET A 171 10.97 12.14 13.17
N LEU A 172 12.13 11.48 13.13
CA LEU A 172 13.36 12.06 13.65
C LEU A 172 13.82 13.29 12.86
N LEU A 173 13.71 13.24 11.53
CA LEU A 173 14.06 14.36 10.66
C LEU A 173 13.18 15.58 10.97
N VAL A 174 11.87 15.38 11.04
CA VAL A 174 10.87 16.41 11.40
C VAL A 174 11.18 17.02 12.77
N ARG A 175 11.60 16.21 13.73
CA ARG A 175 12.00 16.71 15.05
C ARG A 175 13.31 17.53 15.00
N ARG A 176 14.22 17.24 14.07
CA ARG A 176 15.55 17.86 13.99
C ARG A 176 15.56 19.18 13.22
N PHE A 177 14.74 19.30 12.18
CA PHE A 177 14.76 20.42 11.23
C PHE A 177 13.39 21.08 11.01
N ASP A 178 12.38 20.77 11.81
CA ASP A 178 10.97 21.14 11.60
C ASP A 178 10.36 20.54 10.32
N TRP A 179 9.03 20.65 10.18
CA TRP A 179 8.29 19.97 9.12
C TRP A 179 8.59 20.52 7.72
N ILE A 180 8.79 21.85 7.58
CA ILE A 180 9.05 22.49 6.28
C ILE A 180 10.35 21.99 5.67
N TRP A 181 11.46 22.06 6.42
CA TRP A 181 12.75 21.60 5.92
C TRP A 181 12.79 20.09 5.72
N SER A 182 12.07 19.33 6.54
CA SER A 182 11.96 17.88 6.36
C SER A 182 11.26 17.53 5.05
N VAL A 183 10.19 18.25 4.69
CA VAL A 183 9.53 18.10 3.39
C VAL A 183 10.48 18.47 2.25
N ILE A 184 11.23 19.58 2.37
CA ILE A 184 12.21 20.00 1.36
C ILE A 184 13.31 18.93 1.18
N ILE A 185 13.86 18.39 2.27
CA ILE A 185 14.90 17.35 2.23
C ILE A 185 14.36 16.08 1.57
N VAL A 186 13.17 15.63 1.96
CA VAL A 186 12.53 14.44 1.37
C VAL A 186 12.24 14.66 -0.11
N ALA A 187 11.74 15.84 -0.49
CA ALA A 187 11.48 16.19 -1.89
C ALA A 187 12.78 16.25 -2.71
N ALA A 188 13.85 16.81 -2.17
CA ALA A 188 15.16 16.85 -2.82
C ALA A 188 15.74 15.43 -3.02
N LEU A 189 15.66 14.58 -2.00
CA LEU A 189 16.09 13.17 -2.11
C LEU A 189 15.24 12.40 -3.12
N GLY A 190 13.93 12.63 -3.14
CA GLY A 190 13.02 12.02 -4.11
C GLY A 190 13.30 12.47 -5.55
N GLY A 191 13.57 13.76 -5.76
CA GLY A 191 13.89 14.32 -7.07
C GLY A 191 15.24 13.85 -7.65
N LEU A 192 16.15 13.37 -6.82
CA LEU A 192 17.41 12.74 -7.25
C LEU A 192 17.26 11.27 -7.63
N ALA A 193 16.14 10.64 -7.25
CA ALA A 193 15.88 9.21 -7.46
C ALA A 193 14.99 8.90 -8.68
N VAL A 194 14.49 9.94 -9.37
CA VAL A 194 13.69 9.88 -10.61
C VAL A 194 14.58 10.21 -11.80
#